data_AF-A0A7L4KG82-F1
#
_entry.id   AF-A0A7L4KG82-F1
#
_cell.length_a   1.000
_cell.length_b   1.000
_cell.length_c   1.000
_cell.angle_alpha   90.00
_cell.angle_beta   90.00
_cell.angle_gamma   90.00
#
_symmetry.space_group_name_H-M   'P 1'
#
loop_
_entity.id
_entity.type
_entity.pdbx_description
1 polymer ?
#
loop_
_entity_poly.entity_id
_entity_poly.type
_entity_poly.pdbx_seq_one_letter_code
_entity_poly.pdbx_strand_id
1 'polypeptide(L)' 'LLEHRRVHLGEKVYRCELCGKSFFYLSSILRHQRAHAARRDLRCHACPKLFKDRRYFAKHLQAHAGGRPFKCGTCG' A
#
# COMPACT_ATOMS: atom_id res chain seq x y z
N LEU A 1 -24.01 0.84 -22.28
CA LEU A 1 -23.49 -0.55 -22.14
C LEU A 1 -22.09 -0.79 -22.73
N LEU A 2 -21.43 0.20 -23.36
CA LEU A 2 -20.08 0.04 -23.93
C LEU A 2 -19.02 -0.35 -22.88
N GLU A 3 -19.03 0.27 -21.69
CA GLU A 3 -18.09 -0.09 -20.62
C GLU A 3 -18.31 -1.51 -20.07
N HIS A 4 -19.57 -1.95 -19.91
CA HIS A 4 -19.89 -3.31 -19.48
C HIS A 4 -19.40 -4.35 -20.50
N ARG A 5 -19.51 -4.06 -21.81
CA ARG A 5 -19.08 -4.97 -22.88
C ARG A 5 -17.57 -5.27 -22.82
N ARG A 6 -16.75 -4.36 -22.29
CA ARG A 6 -15.30 -4.55 -22.13
C ARG A 6 -14.96 -5.74 -21.23
N VAL A 7 -15.81 -6.05 -20.25
CA VAL A 7 -15.61 -7.21 -19.36
C VAL A 7 -15.76 -8.52 -20.14
N HIS A 8 -16.78 -8.62 -20.99
CA HIS A 8 -17.02 -9.79 -21.83
C HIS A 8 -15.93 -9.99 -22.88
N LEU A 9 -15.39 -8.90 -23.42
CA LEU A 9 -14.32 -8.94 -24.43
C LEU A 9 -12.91 -9.08 -23.83
N GLY A 10 -12.75 -9.00 -22.51
CA GLY A 10 -11.43 -9.04 -21.89
C GLY A 10 -10.57 -7.79 -22.13
N GLU A 11 -11.13 -6.72 -22.69
CA GLU A 11 -10.44 -5.48 -23.03
C GLU A 11 -10.13 -4.63 -21.80
N LYS A 12 -8.94 -4.80 -21.24
CA LYS A 12 -8.42 -3.96 -20.14
C LYS A 12 -7.68 -2.75 -20.69
N VAL A 13 -8.43 -1.69 -20.98
CA VAL A 13 -7.91 -0.44 -21.56
C VAL A 13 -7.15 0.46 -20.59
N TYR A 14 -7.37 0.33 -19.27
CA TYR A 14 -6.73 1.23 -18.31
C TYR A 14 -5.54 0.55 -17.63
N ARG A 15 -4.31 0.92 -18.01
CA ARG A 15 -3.07 0.34 -17.46
C ARG A 15 -2.44 1.26 -16.40
N CYS A 16 -2.08 0.69 -15.27
CA CYS A 16 -1.31 1.36 -14.23
C CYS A 16 0.16 1.45 -14.66
N GLU A 17 0.67 2.67 -14.82
CA GLU A 17 2.07 2.90 -15.20
C GLU A 17 3.07 2.52 -14.10
N LEU A 18 2.63 2.50 -12.83
CA LEU A 18 3.49 2.20 -11.69
C LEU A 18 3.80 0.69 -11.53
N CYS A 19 2.89 -0.19 -11.94
CA CYS A 19 3.06 -1.64 -11.76
C CYS A 19 2.62 -2.49 -12.96
N GLY A 20 2.18 -1.86 -14.04
CA GLY A 20 1.77 -2.53 -15.27
C GLY A 20 0.40 -3.22 -15.23
N LYS A 21 -0.32 -3.22 -14.09
CA LYS A 21 -1.65 -3.85 -13.98
C LYS A 21 -2.72 -3.11 -14.78
N SER A 22 -3.54 -3.86 -15.52
CA SER A 22 -4.62 -3.30 -16.34
C SER A 22 -6.02 -3.54 -15.74
N PHE A 23 -6.94 -2.61 -16.01
CA PHE A 23 -8.30 -2.55 -15.49
C PHE A 23 -9.31 -2.24 -16.62
N PHE A 24 -10.55 -2.69 -16.43
CA PHE A 24 -11.65 -2.48 -17.38
C PHE A 24 -12.31 -1.10 -17.25
N TYR A 25 -12.28 -0.53 -16.03
CA TYR A 25 -13.00 0.69 -15.66
C TYR A 25 -12.06 1.76 -15.11
N LEU A 26 -12.36 3.03 -15.41
CA LEU A 26 -11.58 4.18 -14.94
C LEU A 26 -11.61 4.29 -13.40
N SER A 27 -12.79 4.07 -12.80
CA SER A 27 -12.96 4.09 -11.34
C SER A 27 -12.07 3.06 -10.62
N SER A 28 -11.83 1.92 -11.28
CA SER A 28 -11.00 0.84 -10.73
C SER A 28 -9.51 1.19 -10.73
N ILE A 29 -8.99 1.74 -11.83
CA ILE A 29 -7.58 2.18 -11.89
C ILE A 29 -7.34 3.37 -10.95
N LEU A 30 -8.27 4.33 -10.82
CA LEU A 30 -8.12 5.48 -9.92
C LEU A 30 -8.06 5.03 -8.44
N ARG A 31 -8.93 4.09 -8.03
CA ARG A 31 -8.85 3.50 -6.69
C ARG A 31 -7.53 2.76 -6.46
N HIS A 32 -7.05 2.04 -7.47
CA HIS A 32 -5.78 1.33 -7.40
C HIS A 32 -4.58 2.28 -7.31
N GLN A 33 -4.54 3.36 -8.10
CA GLN A 33 -3.49 4.38 -8.05
C GLN A 33 -3.46 5.11 -6.71
N ARG A 34 -4.60 5.36 -6.07
CA ARG A 34 -4.64 5.88 -4.69
C ARG A 34 -3.97 4.93 -3.68
N ALA A 35 -4.15 3.62 -3.86
CA ALA A 35 -3.45 2.63 -3.04
C ALA A 35 -1.93 2.63 -3.32
N HIS A 36 -1.49 2.96 -4.54
CA HIS A 36 -0.09 3.24 -4.80
C HIS A 36 0.38 4.49 -4.08
N ALA A 37 -0.32 5.63 -4.13
CA ALA A 37 0.07 6.83 -3.37
C ALA A 37 0.21 6.54 -1.86
N ALA A 38 -0.67 5.73 -1.28
CA ALA A 38 -0.58 5.29 0.11
C ALA A 38 0.57 4.30 0.41
N ARG A 39 1.17 3.70 -0.63
CA ARG A 39 2.27 2.69 -0.53
C ARG A 39 3.59 3.15 -1.17
N ARG A 40 3.57 4.24 -1.93
CA ARG A 40 4.68 4.82 -2.70
C ARG A 40 5.55 5.58 -1.73
N ASP A 41 6.18 4.83 -0.83
CA ASP A 41 7.18 5.29 0.13
C ASP A 41 6.59 5.56 1.51
N LEU A 42 6.33 4.46 2.21
CA LEU A 42 6.40 4.48 3.66
C LEU A 42 7.88 4.58 4.04
N ARG A 43 8.42 5.80 3.94
CA ARG A 43 9.80 6.12 4.27
C ARG A 43 9.90 6.36 5.77
N CYS A 44 10.81 5.65 6.41
CA CYS A 44 11.12 5.95 7.80
C CYS A 44 11.80 7.32 7.89
N HIS A 45 11.40 8.12 8.88
CA HIS A 45 11.98 9.46 9.08
C HIS A 45 13.26 9.37 9.93
N ALA A 46 13.43 8.27 10.68
CA ALA A 46 14.58 8.01 11.53
C ALA A 46 15.69 7.20 10.84
N CYS A 47 15.44 6.63 9.65
CA CYS A 47 16.46 5.91 8.88
C CYS A 47 16.11 5.88 7.38
N PRO A 48 17.05 5.57 6.47
CA PRO A 48 16.79 5.61 5.02
C PRO A 48 15.95 4.43 4.50
N LYS A 49 15.35 3.59 5.37
CA LYS A 49 14.58 2.42 4.94
C LYS A 49 13.21 2.81 4.36
N LEU A 50 12.87 2.14 3.26
CA LEU A 50 11.63 2.28 2.51
C LEU A 50 10.82 0.99 2.59
N PHE A 51 9.51 1.11 2.81
CA PHE A 51 8.62 -0.04 2.98
C PHE A 51 7.47 0.01 1.98
N LYS A 52 7.18 -1.14 1.36
CA LYS A 52 6.08 -1.32 0.39
C LYS A 52 4.78 -1.82 1.02
N ASP A 53 4.85 -2.32 2.26
CA ASP A 53 3.73 -2.85 3.03
C ASP A 53 3.63 -2.12 4.39
N ARG A 54 2.40 -1.67 4.69
CA ARG A 54 2.06 -0.87 5.86
C ARG A 54 2.29 -1.59 7.18
N ARG A 55 2.09 -2.90 7.23
CA ARG A 55 2.29 -3.73 8.44
C ARG A 55 3.76 -3.82 8.80
N TYR A 56 4.62 -4.01 7.79
CA TYR A 56 6.08 -4.04 8.01
C TYR A 56 6.62 -2.66 8.38
N PHE A 57 6.11 -1.59 7.77
CA PHE A 57 6.47 -0.23 8.18
C PHE A 57 6.08 0.08 9.63
N ALA A 58 4.86 -0.29 10.05
CA ALA A 58 4.40 -0.07 11.42
C ALA A 58 5.27 -0.83 12.44
N LYS A 59 5.57 -2.11 12.19
CA LYS A 59 6.50 -2.89 13.02
C LYS A 59 7.89 -2.27 13.08
N HIS A 60 8.38 -1.76 11.95
CA HIS A 60 9.66 -1.08 11.89
C HIS A 60 9.69 0.21 12.72
N LEU A 61 8.64 1.03 12.67
CA LEU A 61 8.52 2.21 13.52
C LEU A 61 8.45 1.85 15.00
N GLN A 62 7.81 0.73 15.35
CA GLN A 62 7.76 0.22 16.72
C GLN A 62 9.14 -0.20 17.25
N ALA A 63 10.02 -0.69 16.38
CA ALA A 63 11.42 -0.99 16.73
C ALA A 63 12.22 0.30 17.00
N HIS A 64 11.97 1.38 16.25
CA HIS A 64 12.56 2.69 16.52
C HIS A 64 12.07 3.29 17.84
N ALA A 65 10.80 3.06 18.20
CA ALA A 65 10.23 3.48 19.48
C ALA A 65 10.76 2.69 20.69
N GLY A 66 11.78 1.82 20.50
CA GLY A 66 12.48 1.17 21.60
C GLY A 66 11.62 0.18 22.38
N GLY A 67 10.69 -0.50 21.71
CA GLY A 67 9.95 -1.67 22.20
C GLY A 67 9.81 -1.80 23.72
N ARG A 68 8.82 -1.14 24.32
CA ARG A 68 8.19 -1.65 25.54
C ARG A 68 6.69 -1.38 25.52
N PRO A 69 5.85 -2.40 25.27
CA PRO A 69 4.60 -2.53 25.98
C PRO A 69 4.78 -3.65 26.98
N PHE A 70 5.10 -3.28 28.23
CA PHE A 70 4.95 -4.02 29.49
C PHE A 70 6.11 -3.67 30.42
N LYS A 71 5.88 -2.68 31.29
CA LYS A 71 6.53 -2.68 32.61
C LYS A 71 5.84 -3.80 33.39
N CYS A 72 6.57 -4.86 33.75
CA CYS A 72 6.13 -5.83 34.74
C CYS A 72 5.98 -5.10 36.08
N GLY A 73 4.81 -5.18 36.71
CA GLY A 73 4.51 -4.53 37.99
C GLY A 73 5.12 -5.23 39.22
N THR A 74 6.04 -6.18 39.04
CA THR A 74 6.55 -7.04 40.11
C THR A 74 8.06 -6.97 40.31
N CYS A 75 8.75 -6.03 39.67
CA CYS A 75 10.18 -5.84 39.88
C CYS A 75 10.45 -4.36 40.15
N GLY A 76 10.48 -4.02 41.44
CA GLY A 76 11.17 -2.84 41.97
C GLY A 76 12.63 -3.14 42.19
#